data_AF-A0A7X6HVX4-F1
#
_entry.id   AF-A0A7X6HVX4-F1
#
_cell.length_a   1.000
_cell.length_b   1.000
_cell.length_c   1.000
_cell.angle_alpha   90.00
_cell.angle_beta   90.00
_cell.angle_gamma   90.00
#
_symmetry.space_group_name_H-M   'P 1'
#
loop_
_entity.id
_entity.type
_entity.pdbx_description
1 polymer ?
#
loop_
_entity_poly.entity_id
_entity_poly.type
_entity_poly.pdbx_seq_one_letter_code
_entity_poly.pdbx_strand_id
1 'polypeptide(L)'
;MQIRRSGAWETALLCIILSLTACQGSATKAGETVSSKSTSGETAAAASLVDPADMRQSDSEPGSFVETNFGCYYLRDHFIYYADRGSTDYVKLCGRPDCTHDSEDCNAYIGSETFTYYKDEIYYCQYETSEDKPRYELWKMQADGSQHEKVKTIYTASNSTLSMQGYFHQGYFYFTDAPLGLSQQGTGLYRVDLDSRSEAELLLPASELSHFYTMQACQDQLYFTGINDQEQIYLSSFDLQSHKLQQRSDNWSLYGQYFSGSQAFCYIPDDGFYQLDLTEDGQQRKMSDSPAAGELGAYYDTDFIYLFDVEPLKKGGGSRKLYVLDRDYQELAETELKSEDFSQQDLFFLTAADGRLLFVDRQSVTGPAIPYYIDQKDIQGGSLQLRQTDS
;
A
#
# COMPACT_ATOMS: atom_id res chain seq x y z
N MET A 1 -1.34 -21.31 -33.08
CA MET A 1 -2.40 -20.32 -32.82
C MET A 1 -1.73 -19.20 -32.05
N GLN A 2 -1.28 -18.16 -32.77
CA GLN A 2 -0.52 -17.04 -32.20
C GLN A 2 -1.52 -16.10 -31.53
N ILE A 3 -1.50 -16.07 -30.20
CA ILE A 3 -2.19 -15.02 -29.44
C ILE A 3 -1.35 -13.75 -29.59
N ARG A 4 -2.02 -12.67 -29.97
CA ARG A 4 -1.42 -11.37 -30.23
C ARG A 4 -0.78 -10.83 -28.95
N ARG A 5 0.44 -10.33 -29.07
CA ARG A 5 1.08 -9.41 -28.11
C ARG A 5 0.14 -8.21 -27.88
N SER A 6 -0.66 -8.20 -26.81
CA SER A 6 -1.32 -7.01 -26.31
C SER A 6 -0.36 -6.33 -25.32
N GLY A 7 -0.04 -5.05 -25.57
CA GLY A 7 0.79 -4.22 -24.69
C GLY A 7 0.09 -3.80 -23.39
N ALA A 8 -0.75 -4.67 -22.82
CA ALA A 8 -1.48 -4.41 -21.58
C ALA A 8 -0.57 -4.55 -20.33
N TRP A 9 0.46 -5.39 -20.40
CA TRP A 9 1.40 -5.58 -19.30
C TRP A 9 2.42 -4.43 -19.17
N GLU A 10 2.78 -3.75 -20.28
CA GLU A 10 3.60 -2.53 -20.23
C GLU A 10 2.86 -1.35 -19.62
N THR A 11 1.52 -1.26 -19.79
CA THR A 11 0.69 -0.22 -19.17
C THR A 11 0.45 -0.45 -17.68
N ALA A 12 0.28 -1.70 -17.24
CA ALA A 12 0.12 -2.01 -15.83
C ALA A 12 1.40 -1.73 -15.01
N LEU A 13 2.58 -1.92 -15.63
CA LEU A 13 3.87 -1.49 -15.09
C LEU A 13 4.03 0.04 -15.06
N LEU A 14 3.33 0.77 -15.94
CA LEU A 14 3.36 2.23 -16.03
C LEU A 14 2.52 2.94 -14.96
N CYS A 15 1.59 2.24 -14.31
CA CYS A 15 0.79 2.80 -13.21
C CYS A 15 1.60 2.98 -11.91
N ILE A 16 2.77 2.35 -11.80
CA ILE A 16 3.80 2.65 -10.78
C ILE A 16 4.56 3.96 -11.11
N ILE A 17 4.46 4.49 -12.35
CA ILE A 17 5.47 5.40 -12.92
C ILE A 17 5.04 6.89 -12.97
N LEU A 18 3.80 7.29 -12.73
CA LEU A 18 3.35 8.68 -13.00
C LEU A 18 3.33 9.69 -11.83
N SER A 19 3.98 9.44 -10.69
CA SER A 19 4.24 10.50 -9.68
C SER A 19 5.58 11.24 -9.87
N LEU A 20 6.40 10.82 -10.83
CA LEU A 20 7.69 11.45 -11.12
C LEU A 20 7.52 12.64 -12.07
N THR A 21 7.31 13.83 -11.50
CA THR A 21 7.89 15.14 -11.89
C THR A 21 6.92 16.30 -11.64
N ALA A 22 7.26 17.18 -10.69
CA ALA A 22 7.45 18.62 -10.93
C ALA A 22 7.58 19.40 -9.61
N CYS A 23 8.83 19.69 -9.20
CA CYS A 23 9.11 20.83 -8.34
C CYS A 23 9.51 22.01 -9.21
N GLN A 24 8.71 23.08 -9.25
CA GLN A 24 9.22 24.44 -9.45
C GLN A 24 8.48 25.38 -8.50
N GLY A 25 9.25 25.88 -7.53
CA GLY A 25 8.77 26.75 -6.47
C GLY A 25 8.39 28.15 -6.96
N SER A 26 7.54 28.80 -6.17
CA SER A 26 7.46 30.25 -6.15
C SER A 26 7.04 30.73 -4.76
N ALA A 27 7.67 31.83 -4.35
CA ALA A 27 7.72 32.39 -3.02
C ALA A 27 6.40 33.02 -2.55
N THR A 28 6.08 32.86 -1.27
CA THR A 28 5.03 33.61 -0.55
C THR A 28 5.61 34.74 0.30
N LYS A 29 4.85 35.84 0.37
CA LYS A 29 5.04 36.95 1.32
C LYS A 29 4.01 36.84 2.43
N ALA A 30 4.45 37.27 3.61
CA ALA A 30 3.88 37.12 4.94
C ALA A 30 2.66 38.01 5.31
N GLY A 31 2.05 37.65 6.45
CA GLY A 31 1.21 38.46 7.34
C GLY A 31 -0.25 38.00 7.34
N GLU A 32 -0.96 37.75 8.45
CA GLU A 32 -0.85 38.21 9.84
C GLU A 32 -1.57 37.24 10.80
N THR A 33 -1.23 37.36 12.08
CA THR A 33 -1.62 36.58 13.26
C THR A 33 -3.06 36.80 13.72
N VAL A 34 -3.75 35.72 14.13
CA VAL A 34 -4.85 35.81 15.12
C VAL A 34 -4.78 34.65 16.13
N SER A 35 -4.82 35.04 17.40
CA SER A 35 -4.80 34.22 18.62
C SER A 35 -6.18 33.65 18.94
N SER A 36 -6.29 32.39 19.41
CA SER A 36 -6.50 32.09 20.84
C SER A 36 -7.15 30.73 21.15
N LYS A 37 -6.62 30.14 22.24
CA LYS A 37 -7.24 29.30 23.28
C LYS A 37 -7.65 27.85 22.97
N SER A 38 -6.74 26.97 23.37
CA SER A 38 -6.96 25.59 23.78
C SER A 38 -7.79 25.51 25.08
N THR A 39 -8.63 24.49 25.17
CA THR A 39 -9.18 23.97 26.43
C THR A 39 -8.94 22.47 26.45
N SER A 40 -8.19 22.02 27.45
CA SER A 40 -7.75 20.65 27.67
C SER A 40 -8.78 19.82 28.42
N GLY A 41 -8.85 18.52 28.09
CA GLY A 41 -9.13 17.46 29.06
C GLY A 41 -10.15 16.43 28.58
N GLU A 42 -9.70 15.19 28.34
CA GLU A 42 -10.04 14.06 29.22
C GLU A 42 -9.31 12.76 28.82
N THR A 43 -8.48 12.29 29.76
CA THR A 43 -8.19 10.90 30.16
C THR A 43 -8.09 9.80 29.10
N ALA A 44 -6.83 9.43 28.80
CA ALA A 44 -6.42 8.19 28.15
C ALA A 44 -6.86 6.95 28.96
N ALA A 45 -7.74 6.14 28.35
CA ALA A 45 -7.95 4.75 28.75
C ALA A 45 -6.79 3.90 28.21
N ALA A 46 -6.29 2.98 29.04
CA ALA A 46 -5.14 2.13 28.76
C ALA A 46 -5.26 1.42 27.40
N ALA A 47 -4.40 1.81 26.46
CA ALA A 47 -4.28 1.20 25.15
C ALA A 47 -3.78 -0.24 25.29
N SER A 48 -4.58 -1.18 24.79
CA SER A 48 -4.11 -2.53 24.49
C SER A 48 -3.04 -2.42 23.41
N LEU A 49 -1.78 -2.75 23.75
CA LEU A 49 -0.67 -2.79 22.80
C LEU A 49 -1.02 -3.82 21.71
N VAL A 50 -1.21 -3.34 20.49
CA VAL A 50 -1.52 -4.15 19.30
C VAL A 50 -0.25 -4.83 18.83
N ASP A 51 -0.35 -6.09 18.37
CA ASP A 51 0.74 -6.74 17.67
C ASP A 51 0.94 -6.04 16.32
N PRO A 52 2.14 -5.53 15.99
CA PRO A 52 2.42 -4.97 14.68
C PRO A 52 2.13 -5.93 13.50
N ALA A 53 1.98 -7.24 13.75
CA ALA A 53 1.51 -8.22 12.79
C ALA A 53 0.00 -8.12 12.45
N ASP A 54 -0.80 -7.44 13.27
CA ASP A 54 -2.24 -7.21 13.06
C ASP A 54 -2.52 -5.94 12.24
N MET A 55 -1.48 -5.22 11.81
CA MET A 55 -1.62 -3.94 11.10
C MET A 55 -1.89 -4.16 9.62
N ARG A 56 -3.03 -3.64 9.15
CA ARG A 56 -3.45 -3.78 7.77
C ARG A 56 -2.86 -2.66 6.92
N GLN A 57 -1.98 -3.02 5.99
CA GLN A 57 -1.47 -2.13 4.95
C GLN A 57 -2.37 -2.16 3.71
N SER A 58 -2.29 -1.15 2.85
CA SER A 58 -3.00 -1.09 1.57
C SER A 58 -2.68 -2.27 0.65
N ASP A 59 -3.72 -2.77 -0.02
CA ASP A 59 -3.63 -3.91 -0.95
C ASP A 59 -3.01 -3.51 -2.31
N SER A 60 -3.24 -2.27 -2.75
CA SER A 60 -2.79 -1.76 -4.05
C SER A 60 -1.41 -1.10 -4.00
N GLU A 61 -1.06 -0.46 -2.89
CA GLU A 61 0.18 0.30 -2.73
C GLU A 61 0.74 0.14 -1.32
N PRO A 62 1.48 -0.95 -1.03
CA PRO A 62 2.02 -1.20 0.30
C PRO A 62 2.76 0.01 0.88
N GLY A 63 2.46 0.36 2.14
CA GLY A 63 3.07 1.49 2.83
C GLY A 63 2.48 2.87 2.53
N SER A 64 1.40 2.97 1.74
CA SER A 64 0.63 4.23 1.58
C SER A 64 -0.53 4.36 2.57
N PHE A 65 -0.97 3.26 3.20
CA PHE A 65 -2.05 3.24 4.16
C PHE A 65 -1.76 2.27 5.31
N VAL A 66 -2.16 2.63 6.53
CA VAL A 66 -2.07 1.76 7.72
C VAL A 66 -3.33 1.92 8.58
N GLU A 67 -4.07 0.84 8.81
CA GLU A 67 -5.13 0.79 9.81
C GLU A 67 -4.56 0.42 11.19
N THR A 68 -5.01 1.12 12.22
CA THR A 68 -4.71 0.84 13.63
C THR A 68 -6.00 0.75 14.45
N ASN A 69 -5.90 0.34 15.72
CA ASN A 69 -7.03 0.37 16.64
C ASN A 69 -7.54 1.79 16.95
N PHE A 70 -6.71 2.82 16.76
CA PHE A 70 -7.07 4.21 17.05
C PHE A 70 -7.70 4.90 15.85
N GLY A 71 -7.29 4.52 14.64
CA GLY A 71 -7.67 5.18 13.41
C GLY A 71 -6.81 4.75 12.23
N CYS A 72 -6.95 5.46 11.12
CA CYS A 72 -6.30 5.15 9.87
C CYS A 72 -5.33 6.25 9.48
N TYR A 73 -4.13 5.85 9.05
CA TYR A 73 -3.12 6.75 8.47
C TYR A 73 -3.07 6.55 6.97
N TYR A 74 -2.95 7.65 6.22
CA TYR A 74 -2.86 7.64 4.77
C TYR A 74 -1.80 8.64 4.28
N LEU A 75 -0.89 8.18 3.43
CA LEU A 75 0.15 9.00 2.81
C LEU A 75 -0.32 9.53 1.46
N ARG A 76 -0.30 10.86 1.32
CA ARG A 76 -0.60 11.55 0.06
C ARG A 76 0.31 12.76 -0.09
N ASP A 77 0.93 12.89 -1.27
CA ASP A 77 1.86 13.99 -1.61
C ASP A 77 2.98 14.17 -0.57
N HIS A 78 3.51 13.05 -0.05
CA HIS A 78 4.49 13.00 1.04
C HIS A 78 4.02 13.52 2.41
N PHE A 79 2.73 13.80 2.59
CA PHE A 79 2.13 14.12 3.88
C PHE A 79 1.32 12.95 4.42
N ILE A 80 1.45 12.67 5.71
CA ILE A 80 0.56 11.74 6.41
C ILE A 80 -0.72 12.46 6.83
N TYR A 81 -1.84 11.85 6.52
CA TYR A 81 -3.16 12.20 7.01
C TYR A 81 -3.62 11.14 8.00
N TYR A 82 -4.46 11.54 8.96
CA TYR A 82 -5.03 10.69 9.98
C TYR A 82 -6.53 10.93 10.11
N ALA A 83 -7.28 9.86 10.28
CA ALA A 83 -8.68 9.89 10.69
C ALA A 83 -8.86 8.97 11.90
N ASP A 84 -9.59 9.45 12.92
CA ASP A 84 -10.04 8.61 14.02
C ASP A 84 -10.83 7.41 13.51
N ARG A 85 -10.80 6.30 14.24
CA ARG A 85 -11.61 5.12 13.90
C ARG A 85 -13.10 5.50 13.82
N GLY A 86 -13.74 5.12 12.73
CA GLY A 86 -15.12 5.48 12.39
C GLY A 86 -15.26 6.82 11.67
N SER A 87 -14.19 7.60 11.49
CA SER A 87 -14.23 8.92 10.83
C SER A 87 -13.91 8.84 9.34
N THR A 88 -14.52 9.72 8.56
CA THR A 88 -14.15 10.00 7.16
C THR A 88 -13.25 11.23 7.03
N ASP A 89 -13.03 11.95 8.14
CA ASP A 89 -12.39 13.26 8.13
C ASP A 89 -10.88 13.09 8.32
N TYR A 90 -10.19 12.84 7.21
CA TYR A 90 -8.73 12.73 7.18
C TYR A 90 -8.09 14.12 7.27
N VAL A 91 -7.44 14.41 8.39
CA VAL A 91 -6.71 15.65 8.63
C VAL A 91 -5.21 15.41 8.52
N LYS A 92 -4.43 16.42 8.10
CA LYS A 92 -2.96 16.30 8.11
C LYS A 92 -2.48 16.03 9.54
N LEU A 93 -1.57 15.08 9.69
CA LEU A 93 -1.02 14.64 10.97
C LEU A 93 -0.03 15.67 11.53
N CYS A 94 -0.56 16.81 11.98
CA CYS A 94 0.23 17.92 12.47
C CYS A 94 -0.56 18.70 13.53
N GLY A 95 -0.16 18.57 14.79
CA GLY A 95 -0.79 19.27 15.92
C GLY A 95 -0.38 20.74 16.08
N ARG A 96 0.41 21.31 15.17
CA ARG A 96 0.91 22.68 15.28
C ARG A 96 -0.14 23.70 14.80
N PRO A 97 -0.66 24.57 15.68
CA PRO A 97 -1.70 25.54 15.30
C PRO A 97 -1.19 26.66 14.38
N ASP A 98 0.13 26.85 14.32
CA ASP A 98 0.81 27.84 13.48
C ASP A 98 1.25 27.29 12.12
N CYS A 99 1.00 26.01 11.83
CA CYS A 99 1.43 25.37 10.60
C CYS A 99 0.47 25.67 9.44
N THR A 100 1.01 26.13 8.32
CA THR A 100 0.28 26.36 7.06
C THR A 100 0.05 25.08 6.25
N HIS A 101 0.73 24.00 6.64
CA HIS A 101 0.66 22.68 6.01
C HIS A 101 1.01 22.63 4.52
N ASP A 102 1.81 23.56 4.01
CA ASP A 102 2.14 23.69 2.59
C ASP A 102 3.65 23.54 2.30
N SER A 103 4.44 23.12 3.29
CA SER A 103 5.88 22.94 3.18
C SER A 103 6.39 21.71 3.93
N GLU A 104 7.67 21.41 3.70
CA GLU A 104 8.44 20.37 4.38
C GLU A 104 8.62 20.64 5.89
N ASP A 105 8.33 21.86 6.37
CA ASP A 105 8.37 22.22 7.80
C ASP A 105 7.14 21.72 8.59
N CYS A 106 6.16 21.14 7.90
CA CYS A 106 4.96 20.57 8.50
C CYS A 106 5.30 19.23 9.17
N ASN A 107 4.80 19.01 10.40
CA ASN A 107 4.96 17.73 11.10
C ASN A 107 4.42 16.52 10.32
N ALA A 108 3.43 16.74 9.44
CA ALA A 108 2.86 15.68 8.62
C ALA A 108 3.77 15.28 7.44
N TYR A 109 4.72 16.12 7.04
CA TYR A 109 5.57 15.88 5.88
C TYR A 109 6.68 14.89 6.23
N ILE A 110 6.79 13.80 5.46
CA ILE A 110 7.81 12.77 5.68
C ILE A 110 8.82 12.64 4.52
N GLY A 111 8.58 13.33 3.39
CA GLY A 111 9.46 13.26 2.21
C GLY A 111 9.71 11.83 1.70
N SER A 112 8.74 10.94 1.91
CA SER A 112 8.80 9.52 1.61
C SER A 112 7.56 9.08 0.84
N GLU A 113 7.65 7.90 0.23
CA GLU A 113 6.57 7.21 -0.49
C GLU A 113 6.05 6.00 0.29
N THR A 114 6.64 5.69 1.45
CA THR A 114 6.26 4.54 2.25
C THR A 114 6.45 4.82 3.73
N PHE A 115 5.48 4.38 4.53
CA PHE A 115 5.55 4.42 5.98
C PHE A 115 4.91 3.19 6.60
N THR A 116 5.16 3.01 7.90
CA THR A 116 4.42 2.06 8.74
C THR A 116 4.20 2.66 10.13
N TYR A 117 3.34 2.03 10.92
CA TYR A 117 3.22 2.27 12.34
C TYR A 117 3.81 1.07 13.08
N TYR A 118 4.65 1.30 14.08
CA TYR A 118 5.28 0.26 14.88
C TYR A 118 5.57 0.79 16.27
N LYS A 119 5.13 0.08 17.32
CA LYS A 119 5.36 0.44 18.74
C LYS A 119 5.08 1.91 19.07
N ASP A 120 3.92 2.41 18.65
CA ASP A 120 3.45 3.78 18.90
C ASP A 120 4.26 4.90 18.21
N GLU A 121 5.08 4.52 17.23
CA GLU A 121 5.84 5.42 16.39
C GLU A 121 5.55 5.14 14.91
N ILE A 122 5.73 6.15 14.07
CA ILE A 122 5.63 6.02 12.62
C ILE A 122 7.04 5.96 12.05
N TYR A 123 7.34 4.92 11.28
CA TYR A 123 8.62 4.72 10.62
C TYR A 123 8.48 4.93 9.12
N TYR A 124 9.47 5.54 8.49
CA TYR A 124 9.47 5.83 7.06
C TYR A 124 10.91 5.94 6.55
N CYS A 125 11.08 5.84 5.22
CA CYS A 125 12.39 5.92 4.60
C CYS A 125 12.51 7.16 3.72
N GLN A 126 13.41 8.06 4.07
CA GLN A 126 13.65 9.29 3.31
C GLN A 126 14.84 9.12 2.37
N TYR A 127 14.73 9.69 1.17
CA TYR A 127 15.81 9.77 0.20
C TYR A 127 16.54 11.12 0.35
N GLU A 128 17.81 11.08 0.72
CA GLU A 128 18.65 12.26 0.90
C GLU A 128 19.63 12.42 -0.26
N THR A 129 19.69 13.63 -0.82
CA THR A 129 20.51 14.00 -1.99
C THR A 129 21.41 15.22 -1.76
N SER A 130 21.35 15.87 -0.60
CA SER A 130 22.05 17.11 -0.31
C SER A 130 23.56 16.97 -0.09
N GLU A 131 24.08 15.73 -0.04
CA GLU A 131 25.51 15.44 0.18
C GLU A 131 26.16 14.71 -1.00
N ASP A 132 27.47 14.46 -0.92
CA ASP A 132 28.31 13.86 -1.97
C ASP A 132 27.79 12.52 -2.54
N LYS A 133 26.93 11.81 -1.79
CA LYS A 133 26.33 10.54 -2.22
C LYS A 133 24.86 10.44 -1.80
N PRO A 134 23.96 10.10 -2.73
CA PRO A 134 22.58 9.79 -2.38
C PRO A 134 22.48 8.61 -1.42
N ARG A 135 21.53 8.67 -0.51
CA ARG A 135 21.33 7.63 0.51
C ARG A 135 19.88 7.51 0.93
N TYR A 136 19.52 6.33 1.41
CA TYR A 136 18.29 6.11 2.15
C TYR A 136 18.55 6.14 3.64
N GLU A 137 17.67 6.84 4.34
CA GLU A 137 17.70 6.98 5.78
C GLU A 137 16.39 6.45 6.35
N LEU A 138 16.50 5.63 7.39
CA LEU A 138 15.35 5.25 8.20
C LEU A 138 15.11 6.35 9.24
N TRP A 139 13.90 6.87 9.25
CA TRP A 139 13.43 7.88 10.18
C TRP A 139 12.25 7.35 10.97
N LYS A 140 12.00 7.97 12.12
CA LYS A 140 10.77 7.78 12.88
C LYS A 140 10.23 9.08 13.43
N MET A 141 8.94 9.09 13.77
CA MET A 141 8.26 10.18 14.44
C MET A 141 7.21 9.63 15.40
N GLN A 142 6.72 10.46 16.32
CA GLN A 142 5.59 10.10 17.17
C GLN A 142 4.31 9.91 16.35
N ALA A 143 3.37 9.12 16.89
CA ALA A 143 2.06 8.89 16.26
C ALA A 143 1.26 10.18 15.96
N ASP A 144 1.56 11.31 16.63
CA ASP A 144 0.94 12.62 16.38
C ASP A 144 1.65 13.46 15.29
N GLY A 145 2.64 12.87 14.62
CA GLY A 145 3.47 13.49 13.59
C GLY A 145 4.64 14.32 14.12
N SER A 146 4.78 14.49 15.45
CA SER A 146 5.87 15.29 16.03
C SER A 146 7.17 14.50 16.20
N GLN A 147 8.26 15.22 16.52
CA GLN A 147 9.56 14.64 16.91
C GLN A 147 10.16 13.70 15.85
N HIS A 148 10.30 14.20 14.62
CA HIS A 148 11.03 13.49 13.57
C HIS A 148 12.48 13.28 14.00
N GLU A 149 12.94 12.04 13.93
CA GLU A 149 14.32 11.68 14.21
C GLU A 149 14.87 10.66 13.22
N LYS A 150 16.09 10.90 12.77
CA LYS A 150 16.84 9.94 11.99
C LYS A 150 17.28 8.79 12.88
N VAL A 151 16.86 7.57 12.55
CA VAL A 151 17.31 6.35 13.22
C VAL A 151 18.71 5.97 12.74
N LYS A 152 18.86 5.78 11.42
CA LYS A 152 20.14 5.39 10.79
C LYS A 152 20.12 5.58 9.27
N THR A 153 21.30 5.54 8.64
CA THR A 153 21.41 5.39 7.17
C THR A 153 21.37 3.89 6.84
N ILE A 154 20.45 3.48 5.96
CA ILE A 154 20.20 2.07 5.63
C ILE A 154 20.83 1.63 4.31
N TYR A 155 21.08 2.58 3.41
CA TYR A 155 21.75 2.31 2.14
C TYR A 155 22.44 3.58 1.64
N THR A 156 23.67 3.48 1.17
CA THR A 156 24.39 4.58 0.51
C THR A 156 24.71 4.17 -0.92
N ALA A 157 24.17 4.92 -1.88
CA ALA A 157 24.36 4.61 -3.28
C ALA A 157 25.81 4.81 -3.72
N SER A 158 26.24 4.01 -4.68
CA SER A 158 27.44 4.31 -5.46
C SER A 158 27.14 5.19 -6.69
N ASN A 159 25.86 5.32 -7.10
CA ASN A 159 25.40 6.09 -8.26
C ASN A 159 24.04 6.79 -7.99
N SER A 160 23.58 7.64 -8.91
CA SER A 160 22.53 8.64 -8.67
C SER A 160 21.08 8.19 -8.93
N THR A 161 20.83 6.90 -9.18
CA THR A 161 19.49 6.43 -9.59
C THR A 161 19.02 5.37 -8.62
N LEU A 162 18.37 5.80 -7.54
CA LEU A 162 17.79 4.93 -6.54
C LEU A 162 16.27 5.07 -6.53
N SER A 163 15.58 3.95 -6.70
CA SER A 163 14.17 3.79 -6.37
C SER A 163 14.10 2.53 -5.52
N MET A 164 13.91 2.72 -4.21
CA MET A 164 13.85 1.62 -3.25
C MET A 164 12.40 1.23 -3.06
N GLN A 165 12.14 -0.07 -3.16
CA GLN A 165 10.86 -0.65 -2.79
C GLN A 165 11.07 -1.43 -1.49
N GLY A 166 10.11 -1.37 -0.58
CA GLY A 166 10.21 -2.13 0.65
C GLY A 166 8.88 -2.37 1.34
N TYR A 167 8.95 -3.20 2.37
CA TYR A 167 7.82 -3.67 3.14
C TYR A 167 8.23 -3.73 4.61
N PHE A 168 7.40 -3.15 5.48
CA PHE A 168 7.61 -3.23 6.92
C PHE A 168 6.89 -4.45 7.48
N HIS A 169 7.58 -5.25 8.28
CA HIS A 169 7.02 -6.46 8.88
C HIS A 169 7.78 -6.87 10.13
N GLN A 170 7.05 -7.21 11.20
CA GLN A 170 7.60 -7.71 12.48
C GLN A 170 8.81 -6.93 13.04
N GLY A 171 8.81 -5.59 12.95
CA GLY A 171 9.91 -4.76 13.46
C GLY A 171 11.14 -4.68 12.56
N TYR A 172 11.02 -5.14 11.32
CA TYR A 172 12.02 -4.96 10.27
C TYR A 172 11.45 -4.19 9.08
N PHE A 173 12.33 -3.50 8.38
CA PHE A 173 12.09 -3.03 7.02
C PHE A 173 12.86 -3.91 6.05
N TYR A 174 12.13 -4.60 5.16
CA TYR A 174 12.68 -5.40 4.08
C TYR A 174 12.65 -4.58 2.80
N PHE A 175 13.78 -4.45 2.11
CA PHE A 175 13.86 -3.56 0.96
C PHE A 175 14.80 -4.05 -0.12
N THR A 176 14.58 -3.57 -1.33
CA THR A 176 15.42 -3.83 -2.49
C THR A 176 16.15 -2.56 -2.93
N ASP A 177 17.43 -2.68 -3.31
CA ASP A 177 18.26 -1.52 -3.67
C ASP A 177 17.96 -0.94 -5.07
N ALA A 178 17.12 -1.63 -5.84
CA ALA A 178 16.42 -1.16 -7.02
C ALA A 178 15.02 -1.82 -7.10
N PRO A 179 14.06 -1.29 -7.89
CA PRO A 179 12.73 -1.86 -7.97
C PRO A 179 12.74 -3.26 -8.58
N LEU A 180 11.90 -4.14 -8.04
CA LEU A 180 11.68 -5.48 -8.57
C LEU A 180 11.17 -5.42 -10.03
N GLY A 181 11.55 -6.39 -10.86
CA GLY A 181 11.16 -6.47 -12.27
C GLY A 181 11.72 -5.38 -13.20
N LEU A 182 12.37 -4.34 -12.68
CA LEU A 182 12.83 -3.18 -13.45
C LEU A 182 14.36 -3.02 -13.49
N SER A 183 15.08 -3.61 -12.54
CA SER A 183 16.54 -3.47 -12.51
C SER A 183 17.22 -4.34 -13.55
N GLN A 184 17.88 -3.70 -14.52
CA GLN A 184 18.74 -4.39 -15.51
C GLN A 184 20.01 -4.98 -14.88
N GLN A 185 20.43 -4.47 -13.73
CA GLN A 185 21.63 -4.95 -13.03
C GLN A 185 21.29 -5.98 -11.94
N GLY A 186 20.01 -6.33 -11.79
CA GLY A 186 19.47 -7.08 -10.66
C GLY A 186 19.34 -6.21 -9.41
N THR A 187 18.74 -6.75 -8.35
CA THR A 187 18.46 -6.01 -7.11
C THR A 187 18.63 -6.93 -5.91
N GLY A 188 19.38 -6.51 -4.89
CA GLY A 188 19.56 -7.30 -3.66
C GLY A 188 18.39 -7.08 -2.70
N LEU A 189 18.00 -8.11 -1.94
CA LEU A 189 17.06 -7.98 -0.83
C LEU A 189 17.83 -7.81 0.46
N TYR A 190 17.49 -6.76 1.19
CA TYR A 190 18.07 -6.42 2.47
C TYR A 190 16.99 -6.38 3.55
N ARG A 191 17.39 -6.54 4.81
CA ARG A 191 16.57 -6.16 5.95
C ARG A 191 17.31 -5.25 6.90
N VAL A 192 16.56 -4.43 7.62
CA VAL A 192 17.08 -3.63 8.73
C VAL A 192 16.09 -3.64 9.88
N ASP A 193 16.61 -3.86 11.09
CA ASP A 193 15.85 -3.77 12.33
C ASP A 193 15.49 -2.30 12.60
N LEU A 194 14.22 -2.04 12.92
CA LEU A 194 13.69 -0.69 13.15
C LEU A 194 14.17 -0.07 14.48
N ASP A 195 14.41 -0.89 15.51
CA ASP A 195 14.71 -0.43 16.87
C ASP A 195 16.22 -0.41 17.18
N SER A 196 17.01 -1.18 16.43
CA SER A 196 18.44 -1.23 16.64
C SER A 196 19.19 -0.19 15.80
N ARG A 197 20.49 0.00 16.03
CA ARG A 197 21.39 0.72 15.10
C ARG A 197 22.20 -0.23 14.21
N SER A 198 21.72 -1.48 14.02
CA SER A 198 22.37 -2.44 13.15
C SER A 198 22.45 -1.90 11.73
N GLU A 199 23.51 -2.29 11.02
CA GLU A 199 23.61 -2.14 9.58
C GLU A 199 22.55 -3.00 8.87
N ALA A 200 22.27 -2.69 7.60
CA ALA A 200 21.41 -3.51 6.77
C ALA A 200 22.07 -4.86 6.48
N GLU A 201 21.30 -5.93 6.59
CA GLU A 201 21.72 -7.30 6.30
C GLU A 201 21.26 -7.69 4.89
N LEU A 202 22.16 -8.18 4.05
CA LEU A 202 21.81 -8.77 2.76
C LEU A 202 21.23 -10.18 2.98
N LEU A 203 19.98 -10.38 2.57
CA LEU A 203 19.27 -11.66 2.66
C LEU A 203 19.38 -12.48 1.37
N LEU A 204 19.20 -11.84 0.21
CA LEU A 204 19.33 -12.47 -1.10
C LEU A 204 20.11 -11.56 -2.07
N PRO A 205 21.10 -12.11 -2.81
CA PRO A 205 21.82 -11.35 -3.81
C PRO A 205 20.96 -11.10 -5.06
N ALA A 206 21.38 -10.10 -5.85
CA ALA A 206 20.70 -9.69 -7.08
C ALA A 206 20.42 -10.80 -8.10
N SER A 207 21.27 -11.83 -8.15
CA SER A 207 21.10 -12.97 -9.05
C SER A 207 19.89 -13.85 -8.75
N GLU A 208 19.38 -13.82 -7.51
CA GLU A 208 18.25 -14.64 -7.08
C GLU A 208 16.90 -13.92 -7.23
N LEU A 209 16.91 -12.60 -7.49
CA LEU A 209 15.71 -11.75 -7.47
C LEU A 209 15.27 -11.21 -8.83
N SER A 210 16.04 -11.43 -9.89
CA SER A 210 15.82 -10.84 -11.22
C SER A 210 14.48 -11.22 -11.89
N HIS A 211 13.77 -12.21 -11.37
CA HIS A 211 12.52 -12.73 -11.94
C HIS A 211 11.26 -12.34 -11.15
N PHE A 212 11.41 -11.61 -10.04
CA PHE A 212 10.30 -11.22 -9.17
C PHE A 212 9.85 -9.78 -9.43
N TYR A 213 8.55 -9.54 -9.23
CA TYR A 213 7.87 -8.27 -9.50
C TYR A 213 7.15 -7.72 -8.26
N THR A 214 6.75 -8.58 -7.33
CA THR A 214 6.08 -8.19 -6.09
C THR A 214 6.78 -8.80 -4.89
N MET A 215 6.62 -8.15 -3.72
CA MET A 215 7.07 -8.64 -2.43
C MET A 215 5.98 -8.35 -1.40
N GLN A 216 5.61 -9.37 -0.62
CA GLN A 216 4.70 -9.27 0.52
C GLN A 216 5.24 -10.08 1.68
N ALA A 217 4.85 -9.77 2.91
CA ALA A 217 5.27 -10.52 4.09
C ALA A 217 4.06 -11.10 4.81
N CYS A 218 4.21 -12.33 5.31
CA CYS A 218 3.22 -12.95 6.18
C CYS A 218 3.93 -13.97 7.06
N GLN A 219 3.68 -13.91 8.38
CA GLN A 219 4.41 -14.72 9.37
C GLN A 219 5.94 -14.61 9.16
N ASP A 220 6.68 -15.71 9.27
CA ASP A 220 8.14 -15.73 9.14
C ASP A 220 8.60 -15.91 7.68
N GLN A 221 7.80 -15.44 6.72
CA GLN A 221 8.03 -15.63 5.29
C GLN A 221 7.88 -14.32 4.52
N LEU A 222 8.71 -14.15 3.49
CA LEU A 222 8.46 -13.21 2.40
C LEU A 222 7.93 -13.98 1.20
N TYR A 223 6.98 -13.41 0.49
CA TYR A 223 6.35 -13.98 -0.68
C TYR A 223 6.65 -13.11 -1.89
N PHE A 224 7.07 -13.74 -2.98
CA PHE A 224 7.43 -13.09 -4.23
C PHE A 224 6.63 -13.66 -5.38
N THR A 225 6.00 -12.79 -6.17
CA THR A 225 5.42 -13.20 -7.45
C THR A 225 6.42 -12.97 -8.56
N GLY A 226 6.66 -14.02 -9.34
CA GLY A 226 7.56 -13.98 -10.49
C GLY A 226 6.86 -14.33 -11.79
N ILE A 227 7.52 -13.99 -12.90
CA ILE A 227 7.07 -14.36 -14.25
C ILE A 227 8.22 -15.11 -14.92
N ASN A 228 7.95 -16.34 -15.37
CA ASN A 228 8.96 -17.16 -16.04
C ASN A 228 9.06 -16.83 -17.54
N ASP A 229 10.02 -17.45 -18.24
CA ASP A 229 10.24 -17.25 -19.68
C ASP A 229 9.05 -17.65 -20.57
N GLN A 230 8.07 -18.37 -20.00
CA GLN A 230 6.86 -18.83 -20.66
C GLN A 230 5.66 -17.93 -20.33
N GLU A 231 5.92 -16.76 -19.72
CA GLU A 231 4.92 -15.79 -19.26
C GLU A 231 3.94 -16.36 -18.21
N GLN A 232 4.32 -17.44 -17.52
CA GLN A 232 3.54 -17.98 -16.42
C GLN A 232 3.89 -17.25 -15.12
N ILE A 233 2.83 -16.82 -14.42
CA ILE A 233 2.94 -16.15 -13.12
C ILE A 233 3.00 -17.22 -12.03
N TYR A 234 4.03 -17.15 -11.18
CA TYR A 234 4.29 -18.14 -10.14
C TYR A 234 4.54 -17.46 -8.79
N LEU A 235 4.37 -18.20 -7.71
CA LEU A 235 4.62 -17.74 -6.35
C LEU A 235 5.84 -18.45 -5.78
N SER A 236 6.74 -17.69 -5.15
CA SER A 236 7.82 -18.20 -4.32
C SER A 236 7.73 -17.66 -2.90
N SER A 237 8.24 -18.41 -1.93
CA SER A 237 8.43 -17.95 -0.56
C SER A 237 9.90 -17.97 -0.18
N PHE A 238 10.31 -17.05 0.68
CA PHE A 238 11.61 -16.98 1.30
C PHE A 238 11.46 -17.04 2.82
N ASP A 239 12.04 -18.08 3.41
CA ASP A 239 11.98 -18.32 4.84
C ASP A 239 12.97 -17.43 5.59
N LEU A 240 12.46 -16.59 6.49
CA LEU A 240 13.25 -15.58 7.20
C LEU A 240 14.20 -16.17 8.25
N GLN A 241 14.05 -17.45 8.62
CA GLN A 241 14.90 -18.12 9.61
C GLN A 241 16.01 -18.93 8.96
N SER A 242 15.66 -19.75 7.98
CA SER A 242 16.54 -20.66 7.24
C SER A 242 17.20 -20.01 6.02
N HIS A 243 16.69 -18.85 5.59
CA HIS A 243 17.11 -18.12 4.38
C HIS A 243 16.97 -18.96 3.11
N LYS A 244 15.91 -19.78 3.04
CA LYS A 244 15.65 -20.68 1.92
C LYS A 244 14.54 -20.11 1.03
N LEU A 245 14.86 -19.90 -0.24
CA LEU A 245 13.89 -19.59 -1.29
C LEU A 245 13.30 -20.89 -1.85
N GLN A 246 11.97 -20.93 -2.03
CA GLN A 246 11.27 -22.08 -2.58
C GLN A 246 10.07 -21.64 -3.42
N GLN A 247 9.90 -22.25 -4.59
CA GLN A 247 8.68 -22.07 -5.38
C GLN A 247 7.50 -22.81 -4.70
N ARG A 248 6.37 -22.13 -4.62
CA ARG A 248 5.15 -22.56 -3.90
C ARG A 248 3.98 -22.86 -4.85
N SER A 249 3.94 -22.20 -6.00
CA SER A 249 2.92 -22.40 -7.04
C SER A 249 3.48 -22.02 -8.40
N ASP A 250 3.00 -22.65 -9.48
CA ASP A 250 3.21 -22.30 -10.88
C ASP A 250 1.99 -21.64 -11.55
N ASN A 251 0.92 -21.42 -10.78
CA ASN A 251 -0.34 -20.81 -11.23
C ASN A 251 -0.80 -19.75 -10.22
N TRP A 252 -0.29 -18.53 -10.37
CA TRP A 252 -0.55 -17.44 -9.45
C TRP A 252 -1.04 -16.17 -10.18
N SER A 253 -1.26 -15.09 -9.44
CA SER A 253 -1.67 -13.79 -9.99
C SER A 253 -0.78 -12.68 -9.45
N LEU A 254 -0.53 -11.65 -10.25
CA LEU A 254 0.13 -10.42 -9.80
C LEU A 254 -0.83 -9.58 -8.95
N TYR A 255 -2.11 -9.56 -9.31
CA TYR A 255 -3.14 -8.77 -8.67
C TYR A 255 -4.10 -9.67 -7.89
N GLY A 256 -4.58 -9.17 -6.76
CA GLY A 256 -5.52 -9.89 -5.91
C GLY A 256 -4.98 -11.14 -5.23
N GLN A 257 -3.83 -10.94 -4.62
CA GLN A 257 -3.22 -11.87 -3.69
C GLN A 257 -3.58 -11.46 -2.26
N TYR A 258 -3.76 -12.43 -1.38
CA TYR A 258 -3.95 -12.19 0.04
C TYR A 258 -3.30 -13.30 0.85
N PHE A 259 -2.54 -12.94 1.87
CA PHE A 259 -1.82 -13.86 2.75
C PHE A 259 -2.37 -13.72 4.16
N SER A 260 -2.76 -14.83 4.77
CA SER A 260 -3.35 -14.85 6.11
C SER A 260 -2.94 -16.12 6.84
N GLY A 261 -2.01 -15.97 7.78
CA GLY A 261 -1.50 -17.08 8.57
C GLY A 261 -0.90 -18.17 7.69
N SER A 262 -1.43 -19.39 7.80
CA SER A 262 -0.97 -20.54 7.00
C SER A 262 -1.68 -20.69 5.65
N GLN A 263 -2.36 -19.65 5.15
CA GLN A 263 -3.10 -19.68 3.89
C GLN A 263 -2.76 -18.49 3.02
N ALA A 264 -2.68 -18.74 1.72
CA ALA A 264 -2.64 -17.71 0.69
C ALA A 264 -3.82 -17.88 -0.27
N PHE A 265 -4.29 -16.77 -0.81
CA PHE A 265 -5.40 -16.71 -1.74
C PHE A 265 -4.98 -15.90 -2.95
N CYS A 266 -5.41 -16.32 -4.14
CA CYS A 266 -5.28 -15.50 -5.33
C CYS A 266 -6.54 -15.58 -6.19
N TYR A 267 -6.78 -14.53 -6.95
CA TYR A 267 -7.78 -14.49 -8.00
C TYR A 267 -7.08 -14.37 -9.35
N ILE A 268 -7.39 -15.28 -10.27
CA ILE A 268 -6.90 -15.27 -11.63
C ILE A 268 -8.05 -14.80 -12.53
N PRO A 269 -7.91 -13.64 -13.20
CA PRO A 269 -8.94 -13.10 -14.10
C PRO A 269 -9.45 -14.14 -15.09
N ASP A 270 -10.76 -14.13 -15.34
CA ASP A 270 -11.49 -15.08 -16.22
C ASP A 270 -11.42 -16.57 -15.82
N ASP A 271 -10.64 -16.95 -14.80
CA ASP A 271 -10.54 -18.34 -14.34
C ASP A 271 -11.21 -18.52 -12.97
N GLY A 272 -10.78 -17.79 -11.95
CA GLY A 272 -11.44 -17.78 -10.64
C GLY A 272 -10.50 -17.73 -9.44
N PHE A 273 -11.00 -18.21 -8.31
CA PHE A 273 -10.35 -18.11 -7.00
C PHE A 273 -9.58 -19.37 -6.66
N TYR A 274 -8.39 -19.18 -6.10
CA TYR A 274 -7.53 -20.25 -5.64
C TYR A 274 -7.09 -20.01 -4.20
N GLN A 275 -6.86 -21.11 -3.51
CA GLN A 275 -6.31 -21.13 -2.17
C GLN A 275 -5.09 -22.05 -2.14
N LEU A 276 -4.02 -21.59 -1.49
CA LEU A 276 -2.80 -22.32 -1.26
C LEU A 276 -2.59 -22.50 0.25
N ASP A 277 -2.35 -23.74 0.66
CA ASP A 277 -1.85 -24.05 2.00
C ASP A 277 -0.35 -23.74 2.07
N LEU A 278 0.04 -22.90 3.02
CA LEU A 278 1.42 -22.42 3.18
C LEU A 278 2.29 -23.35 4.03
N THR A 279 1.76 -24.48 4.51
CA THR A 279 2.56 -25.55 5.14
C THR A 279 3.50 -26.23 4.12
N GLU A 280 4.54 -26.94 4.58
CA GLU A 280 5.59 -27.47 3.71
C GLU A 280 5.05 -28.31 2.52
N ASP A 281 4.08 -29.20 2.79
CA ASP A 281 3.43 -30.08 1.80
C ASP A 281 2.13 -29.49 1.20
N GLY A 282 1.82 -28.24 1.54
CA GLY A 282 0.59 -27.57 1.17
C GLY A 282 0.38 -27.51 -0.34
N GLN A 283 -0.86 -27.69 -0.77
CA GLN A 283 -1.26 -27.74 -2.18
C GLN A 283 -2.20 -26.59 -2.50
N GLN A 284 -2.09 -26.08 -3.73
CA GLN A 284 -3.06 -25.15 -4.28
C GLN A 284 -4.32 -25.87 -4.76
N ARG A 285 -5.48 -25.27 -4.54
CA ARG A 285 -6.78 -25.76 -5.00
C ARG A 285 -7.59 -24.61 -5.59
N LYS A 286 -8.32 -24.89 -6.66
CA LYS A 286 -9.35 -24.00 -7.18
C LYS A 286 -10.55 -24.07 -6.24
N MET A 287 -11.04 -22.91 -5.82
CA MET A 287 -12.12 -22.78 -4.85
C MET A 287 -13.44 -22.41 -5.51
N SER A 288 -13.41 -21.51 -6.49
CA SER A 288 -14.59 -21.09 -7.25
C SER A 288 -14.18 -20.57 -8.63
N ASP A 289 -15.11 -20.57 -9.57
CA ASP A 289 -14.93 -19.93 -10.87
C ASP A 289 -15.05 -18.40 -10.73
N SER A 290 -14.53 -17.66 -11.71
CA SER A 290 -14.75 -16.21 -11.73
C SER A 290 -16.25 -15.88 -11.89
N PRO A 291 -16.81 -14.96 -11.09
CA PRO A 291 -18.19 -14.51 -11.25
C PRO A 291 -18.38 -13.61 -12.48
N ALA A 292 -17.30 -13.03 -13.01
CA ALA A 292 -17.35 -12.07 -14.10
C ALA A 292 -16.14 -12.17 -15.04
N ALA A 293 -16.35 -11.76 -16.29
CA ALA A 293 -15.26 -11.65 -17.26
C ALA A 293 -14.57 -10.28 -17.17
N GLY A 294 -13.28 -10.24 -17.46
CA GLY A 294 -12.46 -9.03 -17.52
C GLY A 294 -11.24 -9.05 -16.59
N GLU A 295 -10.37 -8.06 -16.77
CA GLU A 295 -9.16 -7.86 -15.98
C GLU A 295 -9.51 -7.26 -14.61
N LEU A 296 -10.04 -8.10 -13.71
CA LEU A 296 -10.40 -7.72 -12.35
C LEU A 296 -9.27 -8.06 -11.36
N GLY A 297 -9.07 -7.20 -10.38
CA GLY A 297 -8.31 -7.48 -9.17
C GLY A 297 -9.23 -7.92 -8.04
N ALA A 298 -8.76 -8.84 -7.20
CA ALA A 298 -9.43 -9.17 -5.95
C ALA A 298 -8.82 -8.39 -4.78
N TYR A 299 -9.65 -7.87 -3.90
CA TYR A 299 -9.23 -7.21 -2.68
C TYR A 299 -9.92 -7.88 -1.51
N TYR A 300 -9.20 -8.08 -0.42
CA TYR A 300 -9.66 -8.92 0.66
C TYR A 300 -9.69 -8.13 1.96
N ASP A 301 -10.73 -8.36 2.74
CA ASP A 301 -10.71 -8.11 4.18
C ASP A 301 -11.13 -9.39 4.93
N THR A 302 -11.37 -9.24 6.23
CA THR A 302 -11.75 -10.35 7.11
C THR A 302 -13.08 -10.98 6.72
N ASP A 303 -14.03 -10.20 6.21
CA ASP A 303 -15.42 -10.59 6.03
C ASP A 303 -15.81 -10.80 4.55
N PHE A 304 -15.14 -10.10 3.63
CA PHE A 304 -15.55 -10.00 2.23
C PHE A 304 -14.37 -10.08 1.26
N ILE A 305 -14.73 -10.32 -0.01
CA ILE A 305 -13.88 -10.23 -1.19
C ILE A 305 -14.51 -9.21 -2.13
N TYR A 306 -13.70 -8.28 -2.62
CA TYR A 306 -14.12 -7.25 -3.57
C TYR A 306 -13.45 -7.51 -4.91
N LEU A 307 -14.22 -7.60 -5.99
CA LEU A 307 -13.66 -7.60 -7.34
C LEU A 307 -13.90 -6.25 -7.99
N PHE A 308 -12.82 -5.60 -8.39
CA PHE A 308 -12.86 -4.32 -9.10
C PHE A 308 -11.79 -4.30 -10.19
N ASP A 309 -11.92 -3.40 -11.15
CA ASP A 309 -10.97 -3.29 -12.26
C ASP A 309 -9.55 -3.02 -11.73
N VAL A 310 -8.55 -3.72 -12.28
CA VAL A 310 -7.14 -3.49 -11.90
C VAL A 310 -6.67 -2.11 -12.35
N GLU A 311 -7.26 -1.60 -13.44
CA GLU A 311 -7.00 -0.25 -13.93
C GLU A 311 -7.97 0.74 -13.27
N PRO A 312 -7.53 1.97 -13.00
CA PRO A 312 -8.41 2.97 -12.45
C PRO A 312 -9.58 3.27 -13.38
N LEU A 313 -10.74 3.56 -12.80
CA LEU A 313 -11.89 4.03 -13.55
C LEU A 313 -11.60 5.46 -14.03
N LYS A 314 -11.29 5.58 -15.32
CA LYS A 314 -10.89 6.84 -15.93
C LYS A 314 -12.02 7.86 -15.95
N LYS A 315 -11.68 9.15 -15.84
CA LYS A 315 -12.63 10.23 -16.08
C LYS A 315 -13.20 10.16 -17.51
N GLY A 316 -14.53 10.13 -17.63
CA GLY A 316 -15.22 9.89 -18.90
C GLY A 316 -15.08 8.46 -19.45
N GLY A 317 -14.54 7.53 -18.66
CA GLY A 317 -14.30 6.12 -19.01
C GLY A 317 -15.54 5.22 -18.97
N GLY A 318 -16.74 5.82 -18.86
CA GLY A 318 -18.01 5.11 -18.75
C GLY A 318 -18.26 4.65 -17.32
N SER A 319 -18.44 3.34 -17.14
CA SER A 319 -18.71 2.71 -15.86
C SER A 319 -17.89 1.44 -15.65
N ARG A 320 -17.76 1.03 -14.39
CA ARG A 320 -17.15 -0.24 -13.95
C ARG A 320 -17.99 -0.88 -12.87
N LYS A 321 -18.06 -2.21 -12.91
CA LYS A 321 -18.73 -2.99 -11.87
C LYS A 321 -17.78 -3.28 -10.71
N LEU A 322 -18.31 -3.13 -9.50
CA LEU A 322 -17.73 -3.63 -8.26
C LEU A 322 -18.58 -4.81 -7.81
N TYR A 323 -17.94 -5.95 -7.58
CA TYR A 323 -18.59 -7.13 -7.01
C TYR A 323 -18.15 -7.30 -5.57
N VAL A 324 -19.08 -7.74 -4.72
CA VAL A 324 -18.83 -8.08 -3.32
C VAL A 324 -19.26 -9.51 -3.09
N LEU A 325 -18.31 -10.32 -2.61
CA LEU A 325 -18.52 -11.71 -2.28
C LEU A 325 -18.23 -11.95 -0.79
N ASP A 326 -18.85 -12.97 -0.21
CA ASP A 326 -18.41 -13.51 1.07
C ASP A 326 -17.09 -14.30 0.92
N ARG A 327 -16.54 -14.73 2.06
CA ARG A 327 -15.33 -15.59 2.10
C ARG A 327 -15.55 -17.02 1.58
N ASP A 328 -16.80 -17.41 1.34
CA ASP A 328 -17.20 -18.68 0.69
C ASP A 328 -17.43 -18.50 -0.83
N TYR A 329 -17.02 -17.35 -1.39
CA TYR A 329 -17.08 -17.01 -2.81
C TYR A 329 -18.49 -16.88 -3.39
N GLN A 330 -19.49 -16.63 -2.55
CA GLN A 330 -20.85 -16.32 -2.99
C GLN A 330 -21.00 -14.82 -3.20
N GLU A 331 -21.53 -14.41 -4.36
CA GLU A 331 -21.85 -13.01 -4.62
C GLU A 331 -22.97 -12.54 -3.70
N LEU A 332 -22.69 -11.48 -2.93
CA LEU A 332 -23.63 -10.84 -2.02
C LEU A 332 -24.28 -9.61 -2.65
N ALA A 333 -23.49 -8.84 -3.40
CA ALA A 333 -23.93 -7.61 -4.03
C ALA A 333 -23.04 -7.25 -5.22
N GLU A 334 -23.61 -6.48 -6.15
CA GLU A 334 -22.86 -5.76 -7.18
C GLU A 334 -23.34 -4.31 -7.24
N THR A 335 -22.46 -3.41 -7.68
CA THR A 335 -22.82 -2.04 -8.00
C THR A 335 -22.02 -1.52 -9.18
N GLU A 336 -22.58 -0.55 -9.89
CA GLU A 336 -21.94 0.10 -11.02
C GLU A 336 -21.43 1.47 -10.59
N LEU A 337 -20.11 1.65 -10.62
CA LEU A 337 -19.46 2.94 -10.40
C LEU A 337 -19.32 3.65 -11.74
N LYS A 338 -19.81 4.88 -11.83
CA LYS A 338 -19.77 5.65 -13.09
C LYS A 338 -18.78 6.79 -12.98
N SER A 339 -18.13 7.09 -14.10
CA SER A 339 -17.22 8.22 -14.22
C SER A 339 -17.86 9.59 -14.04
N GLU A 340 -19.20 9.66 -14.01
CA GLU A 340 -19.97 10.86 -13.66
C GLU A 340 -20.17 11.03 -12.14
N ASP A 341 -19.93 9.98 -11.35
CA ASP A 341 -20.11 9.99 -9.88
C ASP A 341 -18.93 10.65 -9.14
N PHE A 342 -17.82 10.93 -9.83
CA PHE A 342 -16.64 11.58 -9.28
C PHE A 342 -16.16 12.72 -10.18
N SER A 343 -15.64 13.79 -9.58
CA SER A 343 -15.51 15.10 -10.24
C SER A 343 -14.09 15.47 -10.67
N GLN A 344 -13.08 14.91 -10.00
CA GLN A 344 -11.72 15.43 -10.05
C GLN A 344 -10.89 14.70 -11.11
N GLN A 345 -10.57 13.41 -10.95
CA GLN A 345 -9.71 12.60 -11.85
C GLN A 345 -10.08 11.10 -11.82
N ASP A 346 -9.18 10.24 -12.31
CA ASP A 346 -9.30 8.77 -12.31
C ASP A 346 -9.47 8.20 -10.88
N LEU A 347 -10.42 7.28 -10.72
CA LEU A 347 -10.79 6.69 -9.44
C LEU A 347 -10.05 5.37 -9.21
N PHE A 348 -9.35 5.26 -8.08
CA PHE A 348 -8.59 4.07 -7.68
C PHE A 348 -9.22 3.43 -6.45
N PHE A 349 -9.33 2.11 -6.43
CA PHE A 349 -9.57 1.37 -5.20
C PHE A 349 -8.31 1.41 -4.34
N LEU A 350 -8.40 2.03 -3.16
CA LEU A 350 -7.28 2.06 -2.22
C LEU A 350 -7.27 0.75 -1.43
N THR A 351 -8.30 0.55 -0.59
CA THR A 351 -8.36 -0.58 0.34
C THR A 351 -9.73 -0.67 1.03
N ALA A 352 -9.99 -1.77 1.75
CA ALA A 352 -11.16 -1.93 2.62
C ALA A 352 -10.76 -1.82 4.10
N ALA A 353 -11.14 -0.75 4.79
CA ALA A 353 -10.74 -0.50 6.18
C ALA A 353 -11.86 0.17 6.96
N ASP A 354 -11.92 -0.11 8.27
CA ASP A 354 -12.85 0.55 9.20
C ASP A 354 -14.32 0.54 8.72
N GLY A 355 -14.80 -0.61 8.23
CA GLY A 355 -16.18 -0.75 7.78
C GLY A 355 -16.48 -0.09 6.43
N ARG A 356 -15.46 0.30 5.66
CA ARG A 356 -15.61 1.03 4.40
C ARG A 356 -14.69 0.52 3.30
N LEU A 357 -15.15 0.66 2.07
CA LEU A 357 -14.31 0.59 0.87
C LEU A 357 -13.85 2.01 0.55
N LEU A 358 -12.53 2.23 0.53
CA LEU A 358 -11.93 3.55 0.37
C LEU A 358 -11.42 3.71 -1.07
N PHE A 359 -11.76 4.84 -1.68
CA PHE A 359 -11.35 5.17 -3.04
C PHE A 359 -10.65 6.52 -3.08
N VAL A 360 -9.58 6.59 -3.86
CA VAL A 360 -8.74 7.78 -3.97
C VAL A 360 -8.66 8.28 -5.40
N ASP A 361 -8.35 9.56 -5.50
CA ASP A 361 -7.97 10.24 -6.72
C ASP A 361 -6.50 10.66 -6.55
N ARG A 362 -5.61 10.11 -7.38
CA ARG A 362 -4.16 10.31 -7.26
C ARG A 362 -3.65 11.62 -7.85
N GLN A 363 -4.47 12.34 -8.63
CA GLN A 363 -4.04 13.57 -9.31
C GLN A 363 -4.71 14.82 -8.71
N SER A 364 -5.65 14.66 -7.78
CA SER A 364 -6.25 15.77 -7.05
C SER A 364 -5.40 16.18 -5.86
N VAL A 365 -4.65 17.27 -6.03
CA VAL A 365 -3.89 17.96 -4.97
C VAL A 365 -4.77 18.79 -4.03
N THR A 366 -6.07 18.92 -4.33
CA THR A 366 -7.03 19.71 -3.55
C THR A 366 -8.20 18.84 -3.09
N GLY A 367 -8.69 19.06 -1.86
CA GLY A 367 -9.83 18.33 -1.30
C GLY A 367 -9.44 17.25 -0.29
N PRO A 368 -10.43 16.45 0.17
CA PRO A 368 -10.24 15.40 1.18
C PRO A 368 -9.14 14.42 0.78
N ALA A 369 -8.40 13.89 1.76
CA ALA A 369 -7.34 12.90 1.53
C ALA A 369 -7.87 11.65 0.83
N ILE A 370 -9.00 11.17 1.32
CA ILE A 370 -9.76 10.06 0.76
C ILE A 370 -11.12 10.62 0.36
N PRO A 371 -11.31 10.97 -0.93
CA PRO A 371 -12.48 11.70 -1.39
C PRO A 371 -13.75 10.86 -1.52
N TYR A 372 -13.64 9.53 -1.65
CA TYR A 372 -14.80 8.67 -1.85
C TYR A 372 -14.75 7.38 -1.03
N TYR A 373 -15.93 6.89 -0.64
CA TYR A 373 -16.06 5.64 0.07
C TYR A 373 -17.42 4.95 -0.19
N ILE A 374 -17.50 3.66 0.13
CA ILE A 374 -18.75 2.89 0.23
C ILE A 374 -18.80 2.28 1.63
N ASP A 375 -19.92 2.41 2.35
CA ASP A 375 -20.06 1.75 3.66
C ASP A 375 -20.35 0.25 3.48
N GLN A 376 -19.58 -0.60 4.15
CA GLN A 376 -19.80 -2.06 4.14
C GLN A 376 -21.15 -2.47 4.72
N LYS A 377 -21.73 -1.66 5.62
CA LYS A 377 -23.09 -1.91 6.15
C LYS A 377 -24.16 -1.97 5.05
N ASP A 378 -23.90 -1.36 3.88
CA ASP A 378 -24.83 -1.34 2.77
C ASP A 378 -24.83 -2.64 1.96
N ILE A 379 -23.82 -3.51 2.14
CA ILE A 379 -23.73 -4.82 1.50
C ILE A 379 -24.97 -5.65 1.85
N GLN A 380 -25.35 -5.70 3.13
CA GLN A 380 -26.52 -6.46 3.59
C GLN A 380 -27.85 -5.86 3.10
N GLY A 381 -27.87 -4.55 2.83
CA GLY A 381 -29.04 -3.84 2.30
C GLY A 381 -29.18 -3.93 0.78
N GLY A 382 -28.17 -4.44 0.06
CA GLY A 382 -28.15 -4.55 -1.40
C GLY A 382 -28.09 -3.21 -2.13
N SER A 383 -27.69 -2.12 -1.46
CA SER A 383 -27.63 -0.78 -2.05
C SER A 383 -26.27 -0.13 -1.79
N LEU A 384 -25.23 -0.67 -2.43
CA LEU A 384 -23.89 -0.10 -2.39
C LEU A 384 -23.88 1.22 -3.18
N GLN A 385 -23.59 2.32 -2.49
CA GLN A 385 -23.51 3.66 -3.08
C GLN A 385 -22.16 4.28 -2.82
N LEU A 386 -21.53 4.80 -3.88
CA LEU A 386 -20.35 5.63 -3.75
C LEU A 386 -20.75 6.96 -3.13
N ARG A 387 -20.09 7.31 -2.02
CA ARG A 387 -20.28 8.56 -1.29
C ARG A 387 -19.05 9.43 -1.44
N GLN A 388 -19.26 10.73 -1.40
CA GLN A 388 -18.19 11.71 -1.34
C GLN A 388 -17.96 12.10 0.13
N THR A 389 -16.69 12.22 0.52
CA THR A 389 -16.28 12.76 1.81
C THR A 389 -16.52 14.27 1.83
N ASP A 390 -17.13 14.78 2.90
CA ASP A 390 -17.32 16.21 3.08
C ASP A 390 -15.95 16.92 3.26
N SER A 391 -15.81 18.13 2.74
CA SER A 391 -14.57 18.92 2.73
C SER A 391 -14.42 19.83 3.94
#